data_AF-A0A925F9Z1-F1
#
_entry.id   AF-A0A925F9Z1-F1
#
_cell.length_a   1.000
_cell.length_b   1.000
_cell.length_c   1.000
_cell.angle_alpha   90.00
_cell.angle_beta   90.00
_cell.angle_gamma   90.00
#
_symmetry.space_group_name_H-M   'P 1'
#
loop_
_entity.id
_entity.type
_entity.pdbx_description
1 polymer ?
#
loop_
_entity_poly.entity_id
_entity_poly.type
_entity_poly.pdbx_seq_one_letter_code
_entity_poly.pdbx_strand_id
1 'polypeptide(L)'
;MKLLKYALLLVGLGTLGSCDKYLDINRDPANPQVAEGFALLPPMQQQMALGEQFDSRYIGKYVQNWGEATAGDTWDRHGYQTGSDNSGLMWRVHYWNLGQNVQLVIDDAKAKNKPEYSGAAKAMFAWSWQTTTDYHGEIILKQAFEPNRYVFDYDTQEDVYAYVPTL
;
A
#
# COMPACT_ATOMS: atom_id res chain seq x y z
N MET A 1 5.68 60.03 35.68
CA MET A 1 6.37 59.68 34.40
C MET A 1 7.11 58.34 34.44
N LYS A 2 7.89 57.99 35.49
CA LYS A 2 8.63 56.71 35.54
C LYS A 2 7.74 55.47 35.61
N LEU A 3 6.66 55.50 36.41
CA LEU A 3 5.65 54.42 36.50
C LEU A 3 4.93 54.13 35.17
N LEU A 4 4.62 55.17 34.39
CA LEU A 4 4.00 55.02 33.06
C LEU A 4 4.95 54.33 32.07
N LYS A 5 6.27 54.62 32.18
CA LYS A 5 7.30 53.97 31.36
C LYS A 5 7.45 52.48 31.69
N TYR A 6 7.39 52.11 32.98
CA TYR A 6 7.45 50.70 33.40
C TYR A 6 6.18 49.92 33.00
N ALA A 7 5.01 50.55 33.07
CA ALA A 7 3.76 49.95 32.60
C ALA A 7 3.78 49.69 31.08
N LEU A 8 4.28 50.65 30.29
CA LEU A 8 4.47 50.50 28.84
C LEU A 8 5.47 49.38 28.48
N LEU A 9 6.54 49.23 29.27
CA LEU A 9 7.54 48.17 29.06
C LEU A 9 6.95 46.78 29.32
N LEU A 10 6.18 46.62 30.40
CA LEU A 10 5.51 45.36 30.76
C LEU A 10 4.43 44.95 29.74
N VAL A 11 3.67 45.92 29.21
CA VAL A 11 2.71 45.67 28.13
C VAL A 11 3.41 45.27 26.83
N GLY A 12 4.57 45.88 26.53
CA GLY A 12 5.38 45.54 25.35
C GLY A 12 6.06 44.17 25.42
N LEU A 13 6.34 43.65 26.62
CA LEU A 13 6.85 42.29 26.82
C LEU A 13 5.76 41.22 26.69
N GLY A 14 4.50 41.56 26.94
CA GLY A 14 3.36 40.65 26.81
C GLY A 14 2.95 40.34 25.37
N THR A 15 3.47 41.08 24.37
CA THR A 15 3.16 40.87 22.94
C THR A 15 4.19 39.98 22.22
N LEU A 16 5.25 39.52 22.89
CA LEU A 16 6.20 38.53 22.38
C LEU A 16 5.64 37.10 22.50
N GLY A 17 4.40 36.89 22.05
CA GLY A 17 3.80 35.57 21.98
C GLY A 17 4.56 34.68 21.00
N SER A 18 4.94 33.47 21.44
CA SER A 18 5.60 32.46 20.60
C SER A 18 4.76 32.17 19.35
N CYS A 19 5.37 32.29 18.18
CA CYS A 19 4.76 31.91 16.90
C CYS A 19 4.80 30.37 16.71
N ASP A 20 4.33 29.59 17.67
CA ASP A 20 4.34 28.11 17.58
C ASP A 20 3.61 27.63 16.30
N LYS A 21 2.56 28.35 15.91
CA LYS A 21 1.79 28.07 14.69
C LYS A 21 2.53 28.35 13.37
N TYR A 22 3.58 29.17 13.37
CA TYR A 22 4.38 29.40 12.14
C TYR A 22 5.29 28.19 11.84
N LEU A 23 5.68 27.44 12.87
CA LEU A 23 6.48 26.22 12.73
C LEU A 23 5.61 24.95 12.59
N ASP A 24 4.32 25.05 12.86
CA ASP A 24 3.33 23.97 12.64
C ASP A 24 2.90 23.88 11.17
N ILE A 25 3.89 23.70 10.28
CA ILE A 25 3.72 23.55 8.82
C ILE A 25 3.77 22.08 8.37
N ASN A 26 3.88 21.13 9.32
CA ASN A 26 3.99 19.69 9.04
C ASN A 26 2.65 19.04 8.68
N ARG A 27 1.65 19.84 8.29
CA ARG A 27 0.36 19.37 7.82
C ARG A 27 0.17 19.88 6.40
N ASP A 28 0.12 18.96 5.45
CA ASP A 28 -0.19 19.32 4.07
C ASP A 28 -1.67 19.74 3.97
N PRO A 29 -1.96 21.02 3.61
CA PRO A 29 -3.33 21.48 3.46
C PRO A 29 -3.99 21.01 2.16
N ALA A 30 -3.20 20.52 1.18
CA ALA A 30 -3.71 20.06 -0.10
C ALA A 30 -4.22 18.61 -0.04
N ASN A 31 -3.75 17.81 0.92
CA ASN A 31 -4.09 16.39 1.03
C ASN A 31 -4.63 16.02 2.42
N PRO A 32 -5.64 15.13 2.50
CA PRO A 32 -6.10 14.58 3.76
C PRO A 32 -4.97 13.77 4.41
N GLN A 33 -4.67 14.08 5.68
CA GLN A 33 -3.65 13.36 6.46
C GLN A 33 -4.13 11.97 6.91
N VAL A 34 -5.44 11.83 7.07
CA VAL A 34 -6.12 10.57 7.37
C VAL A 34 -7.25 10.44 6.36
N ALA A 35 -7.10 9.50 5.44
CA ALA A 35 -8.14 9.18 4.49
C ALA A 35 -9.25 8.36 5.17
N GLU A 36 -10.50 8.58 4.74
CA GLU A 36 -11.56 7.65 5.13
C GLU A 36 -11.36 6.30 4.43
N GLY A 37 -11.65 5.21 5.13
CA GLY A 37 -11.38 3.85 4.62
C GLY A 37 -12.10 3.57 3.30
N PHE A 38 -13.34 4.07 3.14
CA PHE A 38 -14.09 3.89 1.90
C PHE A 38 -13.41 4.54 0.69
N ALA A 39 -12.66 5.63 0.88
CA ALA A 39 -11.99 6.34 -0.19
C ALA A 39 -10.77 5.58 -0.73
N LEU A 40 -10.24 4.63 0.05
CA LEU A 40 -9.12 3.77 -0.36
C LEU A 40 -9.56 2.59 -1.22
N LEU A 41 -10.83 2.16 -1.13
CA LEU A 41 -11.31 0.96 -1.83
C LEU A 41 -11.27 1.09 -3.37
N PRO A 42 -11.80 2.16 -4.01
CA PRO A 42 -11.78 2.26 -5.47
C PRO A 42 -10.37 2.22 -6.09
N PRO A 43 -9.36 2.97 -5.60
CA PRO A 43 -8.02 2.87 -6.17
C PRO A 43 -7.39 1.49 -5.93
N MET A 44 -7.63 0.84 -4.78
CA MET A 44 -7.15 -0.52 -4.56
C MET A 44 -7.76 -1.53 -5.55
N GLN A 45 -9.07 -1.45 -5.81
CA GLN A 45 -9.74 -2.29 -6.81
C GLN A 45 -9.19 -2.07 -8.23
N GLN A 46 -8.88 -0.82 -8.57
CA GLN A 46 -8.25 -0.50 -9.85
C GLN A 46 -6.85 -1.13 -9.96
N GLN A 47 -6.08 -1.15 -8.87
CA GLN A 47 -4.75 -1.79 -8.84
C GLN A 47 -4.83 -3.31 -8.95
N MET A 48 -5.87 -3.96 -8.39
CA MET A 48 -6.11 -5.40 -8.59
C MET A 48 -6.22 -5.74 -10.08
N ALA A 49 -7.05 -5.01 -10.83
CA ALA A 49 -7.21 -5.23 -12.27
C ALA A 49 -5.96 -4.87 -13.07
N LEU A 50 -5.28 -3.78 -12.69
CA LEU A 50 -4.03 -3.36 -13.35
C LEU A 50 -2.95 -4.42 -13.21
N GLY A 51 -2.78 -4.98 -12.00
CA GLY A 51 -1.86 -6.07 -11.65
C GLY A 51 -1.95 -7.22 -12.64
N GLU A 52 -3.13 -7.84 -12.64
CA GLU A 52 -3.44 -8.99 -13.49
C GLU A 52 -3.21 -8.67 -14.97
N GLN A 53 -3.71 -7.54 -15.48
CA GLN A 53 -3.63 -7.22 -16.91
C GLN A 53 -2.19 -7.00 -17.40
N PHE A 54 -1.37 -6.30 -16.61
CA PHE A 54 0.01 -6.01 -17.01
C PHE A 54 0.88 -7.26 -16.97
N ASP A 55 0.72 -8.09 -15.95
CA ASP A 55 1.51 -9.31 -15.81
C ASP A 55 0.99 -10.44 -16.73
N SER A 56 -0.32 -10.43 -17.05
CA SER A 56 -0.92 -11.28 -18.09
C SER A 56 -0.13 -11.24 -19.40
N ARG A 57 0.40 -10.08 -19.80
CA ARG A 57 1.19 -9.96 -21.06
C ARG A 57 2.36 -10.95 -21.13
N TYR A 58 2.91 -11.34 -19.98
CA TYR A 58 4.00 -12.31 -19.87
C TYR A 58 3.47 -13.73 -19.65
N ILE A 59 2.67 -13.97 -18.61
CA ILE A 59 2.16 -15.32 -18.30
C ILE A 59 1.23 -15.87 -19.39
N GLY A 60 0.54 -14.99 -20.13
CA GLY A 60 -0.29 -15.33 -21.27
C GLY A 60 0.48 -16.06 -22.38
N LYS A 61 1.79 -15.81 -22.48
CA LYS A 61 2.70 -16.53 -23.39
C LYS A 61 2.98 -17.96 -22.90
N TYR A 62 3.09 -18.16 -21.58
CA TYR A 62 3.35 -19.48 -20.98
C TYR A 62 2.16 -20.43 -21.13
N VAL A 63 0.94 -19.88 -21.05
CA VAL A 63 -0.30 -20.63 -21.30
C VAL A 63 -0.75 -20.60 -22.77
N GLN A 64 0.08 -20.02 -23.65
CA GLN A 64 -0.14 -19.95 -25.10
C GLN A 64 -1.45 -19.26 -25.52
N ASN A 65 -1.95 -18.32 -24.71
CA ASN A 65 -3.08 -17.47 -25.11
C ASN A 65 -2.68 -16.46 -26.20
N TRP A 66 -1.42 -16.03 -26.20
CA TRP A 66 -0.82 -15.18 -27.23
C TRP A 66 0.68 -15.43 -27.31
N GLY A 67 1.31 -14.91 -28.37
CA GLY A 67 2.75 -14.95 -28.57
C GLY A 67 3.25 -13.71 -29.31
N GLU A 68 4.56 -13.54 -29.36
CA GLU A 68 5.20 -12.47 -30.12
C GLU A 68 5.20 -12.78 -31.62
N ALA A 69 5.09 -11.74 -32.44
CA ALA A 69 5.24 -11.90 -33.90
C ALA A 69 6.71 -12.10 -34.32
N THR A 70 7.65 -11.64 -33.49
CA THR A 70 9.09 -11.76 -33.74
C THR A 70 9.65 -13.04 -33.15
N ALA A 71 10.61 -13.64 -33.86
CA ALA A 71 11.29 -14.84 -33.38
C ALA A 71 12.21 -14.51 -32.19
N GLY A 72 12.30 -15.45 -31.24
CA GLY A 72 13.28 -15.40 -30.15
C GLY A 72 12.84 -14.61 -28.91
N ASP A 73 11.56 -14.24 -28.79
CA ASP A 73 11.04 -13.69 -27.55
C ASP A 73 11.30 -14.63 -26.37
N THR A 74 11.77 -14.06 -25.26
CA THR A 74 12.16 -14.84 -24.08
C THR A 74 10.95 -15.45 -23.37
N TRP A 75 9.83 -14.74 -23.34
CA TRP A 75 8.63 -15.18 -22.63
C TRP A 75 7.87 -16.24 -23.43
N ASP A 76 7.84 -16.15 -24.77
CA ASP A 76 7.33 -17.22 -25.65
C ASP A 76 8.12 -18.53 -25.49
N ARG A 77 9.40 -18.43 -25.12
CA ARG A 77 10.27 -19.58 -24.81
C ARG A 77 10.20 -20.02 -23.34
N HIS A 78 9.22 -19.52 -22.60
CA HIS A 78 8.98 -19.78 -21.18
C HIS A 78 10.20 -19.43 -20.30
N GLY A 79 10.96 -18.41 -20.70
CA GLY A 79 12.06 -17.84 -19.92
C GLY A 79 11.63 -16.56 -19.19
N TYR A 80 12.57 -15.93 -18.48
CA TYR A 80 12.38 -14.69 -17.75
C TYR A 80 13.47 -13.67 -18.10
N GLN A 81 13.23 -12.40 -17.80
CA GLN A 81 14.19 -11.32 -18.03
C GLN A 81 14.93 -10.96 -16.73
N THR A 82 16.23 -11.23 -16.66
CA THR A 82 17.07 -10.87 -15.52
C THR A 82 17.21 -9.35 -15.38
N GLY A 83 17.07 -8.83 -14.16
CA GLY A 83 17.21 -7.40 -13.88
C GLY A 83 16.06 -6.52 -14.39
N SER A 84 14.89 -7.12 -14.64
CA SER A 84 13.67 -6.44 -15.07
C SER A 84 12.57 -6.61 -14.02
N ASP A 85 11.68 -5.62 -13.92
CA ASP A 85 10.44 -5.67 -13.15
C ASP A 85 9.24 -6.16 -13.99
N ASN A 86 9.47 -6.55 -15.23
CA ASN A 86 8.47 -7.22 -16.06
C ASN A 86 8.00 -8.49 -15.34
N SER A 87 6.69 -8.71 -15.31
CA SER A 87 6.06 -9.79 -14.54
C SER A 87 6.19 -9.62 -13.01
N GLY A 88 6.45 -8.41 -12.52
CA GLY A 88 6.52 -8.08 -11.09
C GLY A 88 5.42 -7.14 -10.62
N LEU A 89 4.40 -6.86 -11.43
CA LEU A 89 3.36 -5.91 -11.03
C LEU A 89 2.47 -6.48 -9.92
N MET A 90 2.09 -7.75 -9.99
CA MET A 90 1.29 -8.43 -8.96
C MET A 90 1.95 -8.35 -7.59
N TRP A 91 3.28 -8.58 -7.54
CA TRP A 91 4.08 -8.38 -6.33
C TRP A 91 3.95 -6.97 -5.75
N ARG A 92 4.10 -5.94 -6.59
CA ARG A 92 3.94 -4.54 -6.16
C ARG A 92 2.52 -4.26 -5.70
N VAL A 93 1.52 -4.75 -6.43
CA VAL A 93 0.11 -4.55 -6.08
C VAL A 93 -0.19 -5.13 -4.70
N HIS A 94 0.32 -6.33 -4.42
CA HIS A 94 0.15 -6.99 -3.14
C HIS A 94 0.76 -6.23 -1.97
N TYR A 95 2.07 -5.97 -2.01
CA TYR A 95 2.78 -5.39 -0.86
C TYR A 95 2.64 -3.88 -0.73
N TRP A 96 2.50 -3.16 -1.84
CA TRP A 96 2.51 -1.69 -1.83
C TRP A 96 1.12 -1.09 -2.02
N ASN A 97 0.38 -1.52 -3.04
CA ASN A 97 -0.89 -0.88 -3.36
C ASN A 97 -2.04 -1.35 -2.45
N LEU A 98 -2.09 -2.64 -2.10
CA LEU A 98 -3.07 -3.20 -1.18
C LEU A 98 -2.50 -3.25 0.24
N GLY A 99 -1.51 -4.10 0.50
CA GLY A 99 -0.77 -4.28 1.76
C GLY A 99 -1.34 -3.59 3.00
N GLN A 100 -0.64 -2.59 3.52
CA GLN A 100 -1.10 -1.83 4.70
C GLN A 100 -2.33 -0.94 4.43
N ASN A 101 -2.63 -0.58 3.18
CA ASN A 101 -3.84 0.20 2.86
C ASN A 101 -5.12 -0.58 3.19
N VAL A 102 -5.13 -1.89 3.03
CA VAL A 102 -6.23 -2.76 3.48
C VAL A 102 -6.44 -2.61 5.00
N GLN A 103 -5.36 -2.61 5.78
CA GLN A 103 -5.43 -2.48 7.23
C GLN A 103 -6.03 -1.13 7.64
N LEU A 104 -5.69 -0.04 6.93
CA LEU A 104 -6.30 1.28 7.15
C LEU A 104 -7.83 1.24 6.93
N VAL A 105 -8.32 0.54 5.91
CA VAL A 105 -9.76 0.38 5.69
C VAL A 105 -10.42 -0.42 6.81
N ILE A 106 -9.80 -1.52 7.23
CA ILE A 106 -10.32 -2.38 8.30
C ILE A 106 -10.41 -1.60 9.63
N ASP A 107 -9.41 -0.81 9.96
CA ASP A 107 -9.37 -0.05 11.21
C ASP A 107 -10.38 1.10 11.21
N ASP A 108 -10.49 1.85 10.11
CA ASP A 108 -11.54 2.88 9.97
C ASP A 108 -12.95 2.26 10.03
N ALA A 109 -13.15 1.12 9.37
CA ALA A 109 -14.42 0.39 9.37
C ALA A 109 -14.81 -0.07 10.79
N LYS A 110 -13.87 -0.61 11.57
CA LYS A 110 -14.08 -0.99 12.98
C LYS A 110 -14.43 0.23 13.83
N ALA A 111 -13.67 1.32 13.70
CA ALA A 111 -13.88 2.53 14.48
C ALA A 111 -15.26 3.17 14.21
N LYS A 112 -15.76 3.05 12.97
CA LYS A 112 -17.05 3.61 12.54
C LYS A 112 -18.21 2.61 12.55
N ASN A 113 -18.00 1.38 13.03
CA ASN A 113 -18.99 0.30 13.01
C ASN A 113 -19.59 0.04 11.62
N LYS A 114 -18.74 -0.06 10.60
CA LYS A 114 -19.10 -0.33 9.19
C LYS A 114 -18.55 -1.68 8.71
N PRO A 115 -19.12 -2.81 9.18
CA PRO A 115 -18.58 -4.15 8.90
C PRO A 115 -18.50 -4.49 7.40
N GLU A 116 -19.34 -3.90 6.56
CA GLU A 116 -19.34 -4.06 5.11
C GLU A 116 -18.02 -3.66 4.46
N TYR A 117 -17.40 -2.57 4.92
CA TYR A 117 -16.10 -2.13 4.40
C TYR A 117 -14.95 -3.01 4.89
N SER A 118 -15.03 -3.48 6.15
CA SER A 118 -14.06 -4.45 6.66
C SER A 118 -14.14 -5.77 5.88
N GLY A 119 -15.34 -6.25 5.56
CA GLY A 119 -15.53 -7.47 4.77
C GLY A 119 -14.98 -7.34 3.36
N ALA A 120 -15.26 -6.22 2.68
CA ALA A 120 -14.73 -5.94 1.35
C ALA A 120 -13.19 -5.87 1.34
N ALA A 121 -12.58 -5.17 2.31
CA ALA A 121 -11.13 -5.08 2.42
C ALA A 121 -10.49 -6.46 2.67
N LYS A 122 -11.04 -7.27 3.58
CA LYS A 122 -10.57 -8.64 3.84
C LYS A 122 -10.65 -9.52 2.60
N ALA A 123 -11.75 -9.46 1.85
CA ALA A 123 -11.89 -10.21 0.61
C ALA A 123 -10.85 -9.81 -0.44
N MET A 124 -10.58 -8.50 -0.60
CA MET A 124 -9.52 -8.00 -1.49
C MET A 124 -8.14 -8.47 -1.05
N PHE A 125 -7.88 -8.54 0.26
CA PHE A 125 -6.59 -8.99 0.78
C PHE A 125 -6.40 -10.49 0.60
N ALA A 126 -7.44 -11.28 0.89
CA ALA A 126 -7.45 -12.72 0.64
C ALA A 126 -7.21 -13.04 -0.84
N TRP A 127 -7.91 -12.35 -1.74
CA TRP A 127 -7.64 -12.43 -3.18
C TRP A 127 -6.17 -12.13 -3.49
N SER A 128 -5.63 -11.05 -2.94
CA SER A 128 -4.27 -10.62 -3.25
C SER A 128 -3.20 -11.58 -2.74
N TRP A 129 -3.35 -12.16 -1.55
CA TRP A 129 -2.45 -13.21 -1.05
C TRP A 129 -2.47 -14.43 -1.97
N GLN A 130 -3.67 -14.90 -2.31
CA GLN A 130 -3.85 -16.06 -3.16
C GLN A 130 -3.25 -15.83 -4.55
N THR A 131 -3.62 -14.75 -5.24
CA THR A 131 -3.13 -14.51 -6.61
C THR A 131 -1.63 -14.26 -6.66
N THR A 132 -1.05 -13.64 -5.64
CA THR A 132 0.40 -13.40 -5.60
C THR A 132 1.17 -14.70 -5.40
N THR A 133 0.72 -15.59 -4.51
CA THR A 133 1.39 -16.89 -4.34
C THR A 133 1.14 -17.83 -5.51
N ASP A 134 -0.05 -17.80 -6.12
CA ASP A 134 -0.33 -18.55 -7.35
C ASP A 134 0.66 -18.19 -8.47
N TYR A 135 1.04 -16.91 -8.53
CA TYR A 135 1.90 -16.36 -9.57
C TYR A 135 3.41 -16.48 -9.26
N HIS A 136 3.82 -16.30 -8.01
CA HIS A 136 5.23 -16.22 -7.60
C HIS A 136 5.72 -17.41 -6.77
N GLY A 137 4.85 -18.30 -6.32
CA GLY A 137 5.21 -19.38 -5.40
C GLY A 137 5.40 -18.87 -3.98
N GLU A 138 6.59 -19.10 -3.42
CA GLU A 138 6.97 -18.61 -2.09
C GLU A 138 6.99 -17.08 -2.06
N ILE A 139 6.45 -16.48 -1.00
CA ILE A 139 6.36 -15.02 -0.83
C ILE A 139 6.53 -14.66 0.65
N ILE A 140 6.72 -13.38 0.96
CA ILE A 140 6.88 -12.89 2.34
C ILE A 140 5.52 -12.86 3.03
N LEU A 141 5.25 -13.73 4.01
CA LEU A 141 3.97 -13.79 4.71
C LEU A 141 4.11 -13.35 6.17
N LYS A 142 4.85 -14.11 6.97
CA LYS A 142 4.90 -13.95 8.43
C LYS A 142 5.58 -12.65 8.84
N GLN A 143 6.57 -12.23 8.06
CA GLN A 143 7.34 -11.00 8.27
C GLN A 143 6.80 -9.79 7.50
N ALA A 144 5.71 -9.97 6.75
CA ALA A 144 5.13 -8.90 5.96
C ALA A 144 4.65 -7.77 6.87
N PHE A 145 4.93 -6.52 6.46
CA PHE A 145 4.49 -5.30 7.14
C PHE A 145 5.05 -5.10 8.57
N GLU A 146 6.06 -5.87 8.98
CA GLU A 146 6.79 -5.63 10.22
C GLU A 146 7.56 -4.29 10.16
N PRO A 147 7.32 -3.35 11.10
CA PRO A 147 8.03 -2.08 11.10
C PRO A 147 9.52 -2.28 11.37
N ASN A 148 10.37 -1.47 10.72
CA ASN A 148 11.83 -1.48 10.85
C ASN A 148 12.53 -2.77 10.37
N ARG A 149 11.84 -3.61 9.57
CA ARG A 149 12.45 -4.74 8.86
C ARG A 149 12.84 -4.32 7.44
N TYR A 150 14.04 -4.71 7.03
CA TYR A 150 14.59 -4.43 5.69
C TYR A 150 15.11 -5.69 4.97
N VAL A 151 15.10 -6.84 5.66
CA VAL A 151 15.47 -8.15 5.14
C VAL A 151 14.37 -9.12 5.53
N PHE A 152 13.88 -9.87 4.55
CA PHE A 152 12.69 -10.70 4.69
C PHE A 152 12.98 -12.13 4.27
N ASP A 153 12.42 -13.06 5.06
CA ASP A 153 12.38 -14.48 4.71
C ASP A 153 11.12 -14.75 3.88
N TYR A 154 11.25 -15.69 2.95
CA TYR A 154 10.14 -16.16 2.13
C TYR A 154 9.46 -17.32 2.86
N ASP A 155 8.14 -17.31 2.88
CA ASP A 155 7.31 -18.37 3.42
C ASP A 155 6.80 -19.26 2.28
N THR A 156 6.48 -20.51 2.63
CA THR A 156 6.01 -21.50 1.67
C THR A 156 4.66 -21.12 1.07
N GLN A 157 4.39 -21.56 -0.16
CA GLN A 157 3.08 -21.36 -0.79
C GLN A 157 1.96 -22.02 0.02
N GLU A 158 2.22 -23.16 0.66
CA GLU A 158 1.29 -23.84 1.56
C GLU A 158 0.93 -22.99 2.78
N ASP A 159 1.90 -22.29 3.38
CA ASP A 159 1.63 -21.36 4.48
C ASP A 159 0.71 -20.22 4.04
N VAL A 160 0.90 -19.70 2.83
CA VAL A 160 0.05 -18.64 2.27
C VAL A 160 -1.36 -19.14 2.04
N TYR A 161 -1.53 -20.31 1.39
CA TYR A 161 -2.85 -20.91 1.20
C TYR A 161 -3.57 -21.20 2.51
N ALA A 162 -2.84 -21.60 3.55
CA ALA A 162 -3.41 -21.81 4.89
C ALA A 162 -3.83 -20.49 5.56
N TYR A 163 -3.14 -19.39 5.26
CA TYR A 163 -3.46 -18.06 5.80
C TYR A 163 -4.69 -17.41 5.15
N VAL A 164 -4.85 -17.53 3.83
CA VAL A 164 -5.97 -16.93 3.06
C VAL A 164 -7.36 -17.13 3.71
N PRO A 165 -7.78 -18.34 4.15
CA PRO A 165 -9.10 -18.55 4.76
C PRO A 165 -9.24 -17.99 6.19
N THR A 166 -8.16 -17.49 6.80
CA THR A 166 -8.17 -16.91 8.16
C THR A 166 -8.49 -15.41 8.19
N LEU A 167 -8.43 -14.74 7.03
CA LEU A 167 -8.70 -13.31 6.84
C LEU A 167 -10.19 -12.96 6.99
#